data_AF-A0A7S0GDF7-F1
#
_entry.id   AF-A0A7S0GDF7-F1
#
_cell.length_a   1.000
_cell.length_b   1.000
_cell.length_c   1.000
_cell.angle_alpha   90.00
_cell.angle_beta   90.00
_cell.angle_gamma   90.00
#
_symmetry.space_group_name_H-M   'P 1'
#
loop_
_entity.id
_entity.type
_entity.pdbx_description
1 polymer ?
#
loop_
_entity_poly.entity_id
_entity_poly.type
_entity_poly.pdbx_seq_one_letter_code
_entity_poly.pdbx_strand_id
1 'polypeptide(L)'
;DDLMERYFGRLDDKELLTYGYVWPLDLWDVSHNAFDVESVAEVCTRINTAVMKLETTYEDTILVLVSHADVCQITQLYAAGAENVGHFSQYRFGNGEVRGMKRNVESLPDPVPLTPP
;
A
#
# COMPACT_ATOMS: atom_id res chain seq x y z
N ASP A 1 11.94 6.05 7.66
CA ASP A 1 10.48 6.26 7.73
C ASP A 1 9.74 5.86 6.47
N ASP A 2 10.39 5.82 5.29
CA ASP A 2 9.73 5.53 4.00
C ASP A 2 8.98 4.18 3.92
N LEU A 3 9.24 3.21 4.81
CA LEU A 3 8.57 1.90 4.90
C LEU A 3 7.64 1.76 6.12
N MET A 4 7.45 2.82 6.91
CA MET A 4 6.52 2.81 8.05
C MET A 4 5.08 2.63 7.58
N GLU A 5 4.23 2.07 8.44
CA GLU A 5 2.80 1.94 8.15
C GLU A 5 2.19 3.29 7.74
N ARG A 6 1.15 3.22 6.91
CA ARG A 6 0.37 4.38 6.49
C ARG A 6 -0.15 5.13 7.72
N TYR A 7 0.11 6.44 7.79
CA TYR A 7 -0.37 7.24 8.91
C TYR A 7 -1.88 7.47 8.81
N PHE A 8 -2.61 7.10 9.87
CA PHE A 8 -4.08 7.15 9.91
C PHE A 8 -4.65 8.43 10.55
N GLY A 9 -3.82 9.45 10.76
CA GLY A 9 -4.31 10.76 11.21
C GLY A 9 -4.99 10.69 12.57
N ARG A 10 -6.20 11.28 12.67
CA ARG A 10 -7.01 11.23 13.91
C ARG A 10 -7.62 9.86 14.20
N LEU A 11 -7.56 8.94 13.24
CA LEU A 11 -8.05 7.56 13.38
C LEU A 11 -6.94 6.60 13.84
N ASP A 12 -5.72 7.09 14.01
CA ASP A 12 -4.62 6.29 14.55
C ASP A 12 -4.95 5.87 16.01
N ASP A 13 -4.52 4.67 16.39
CA ASP A 13 -4.88 4.02 17.67
C ASP A 13 -6.40 3.88 17.94
N LYS A 14 -7.23 3.92 16.90
CA LYS A 14 -8.68 3.64 17.01
C LYS A 14 -9.00 2.18 16.67
N GLU A 15 -10.27 1.82 16.84
CA GLU A 15 -10.76 0.48 16.52
C GLU A 15 -10.53 0.15 15.04
N LEU A 16 -10.21 -1.11 14.74
CA LEU A 16 -10.02 -1.60 13.36
C LEU A 16 -11.17 -1.23 12.41
N LEU A 17 -12.39 -1.10 12.92
CA LEU A 17 -13.56 -0.71 12.14
C LEU A 17 -13.41 0.68 11.48
N THR A 18 -12.56 1.57 12.00
CA THR A 18 -12.36 2.92 11.43
C THR A 18 -11.70 2.89 10.05
N TYR A 19 -11.02 1.80 9.68
CA TYR A 19 -10.54 1.59 8.31
C TYR A 19 -11.68 1.59 7.29
N GLY A 20 -12.87 1.13 7.70
CA GLY A 20 -14.09 1.16 6.90
C GLY A 20 -14.56 2.58 6.53
N TYR A 21 -14.06 3.62 7.20
CA TYR A 21 -14.33 5.02 6.83
C TYR A 21 -13.39 5.54 5.75
N VAL A 22 -12.18 4.98 5.65
CA VAL A 22 -11.09 5.48 4.81
C VAL A 22 -11.04 4.72 3.48
N TRP A 23 -11.08 3.39 3.50
CA TRP A 23 -10.94 2.58 2.29
C TRP A 23 -11.95 2.87 1.17
N PRO A 24 -13.25 3.14 1.45
CA PRO A 24 -14.17 3.54 0.39
C PRO A 24 -13.80 4.88 -0.26
N LEU A 25 -13.19 5.79 0.51
CA LEU A 25 -12.71 7.06 -0.01
C LEU A 25 -11.43 6.83 -0.84
N ASP A 26 -10.52 5.95 -0.40
CA ASP A 26 -9.28 5.64 -1.14
C ASP A 26 -9.58 5.09 -2.52
N LEU A 27 -10.63 4.25 -2.61
CA LEU A 27 -11.12 3.69 -3.87
C LEU A 27 -11.62 4.77 -4.84
N TRP A 28 -12.21 5.84 -4.30
CA TRP A 28 -12.76 6.94 -5.08
C TRP A 28 -11.70 7.98 -5.46
N ASP A 29 -10.85 8.35 -4.51
CA ASP A 29 -9.83 9.40 -4.65
C ASP A 29 -8.56 9.03 -3.87
N VAL A 30 -7.58 8.49 -4.57
CA VAL A 30 -6.28 8.10 -3.99
C VAL A 30 -5.49 9.28 -3.39
N SER A 31 -5.88 10.53 -3.65
CA SER A 31 -5.21 11.74 -3.18
C SER A 31 -5.87 12.38 -1.96
N HIS A 32 -6.98 11.83 -1.45
CA HIS A 32 -7.67 12.45 -0.32
C HIS A 32 -6.84 12.38 0.97
N ASN A 33 -7.07 13.36 1.86
CA ASN A 33 -6.56 13.35 3.23
C ASN A 33 -7.69 13.46 4.28
N ALA A 34 -8.88 12.90 3.99
CA ALA A 34 -9.97 12.88 4.95
C ALA A 34 -9.51 12.24 6.28
N PHE A 35 -9.95 12.80 7.42
CA PHE A 35 -9.50 12.38 8.76
C PHE A 35 -8.01 12.59 9.06
N ASP A 36 -7.32 13.41 8.27
CA ASP A 36 -5.88 13.68 8.37
C ASP A 36 -5.00 12.45 8.08
N VAL A 37 -5.53 11.49 7.31
CA VAL A 37 -4.78 10.31 6.87
C VAL A 37 -3.73 10.71 5.82
N GLU A 38 -2.61 10.00 5.81
CA GLU A 38 -1.72 9.95 4.65
C GLU A 38 -2.49 9.36 3.47
N SER A 39 -2.48 10.04 2.32
CA SER A 39 -3.17 9.57 1.12
C SER A 39 -2.45 8.36 0.51
N VAL A 40 -3.16 7.54 -0.28
CA VAL A 40 -2.54 6.45 -1.04
C VAL A 40 -1.46 6.99 -1.99
N ALA A 41 -1.68 8.16 -2.58
CA ALA A 41 -0.72 8.84 -3.45
C ALA A 41 0.58 9.26 -2.71
N GLU A 42 0.47 9.70 -1.46
CA GLU A 42 1.64 10.02 -0.62
C GLU A 42 2.44 8.76 -0.27
N VAL A 43 1.76 7.65 0.07
CA VAL A 43 2.41 6.35 0.28
C VAL A 43 3.16 5.91 -0.99
N CYS A 44 2.53 5.98 -2.17
CA CYS A 44 3.18 5.69 -3.44
C CYS A 44 4.43 6.56 -3.66
N THR A 45 4.35 7.85 -3.33
CA THR A 45 5.45 8.80 -3.51
C THR A 45 6.66 8.45 -2.64
N ARG A 46 6.47 8.18 -1.35
CA ARG A 46 7.59 7.81 -0.46
C ARG A 46 8.16 6.43 -0.79
N ILE A 47 7.31 5.48 -1.20
CA ILE A 47 7.77 4.15 -1.61
C ILE A 47 8.57 4.23 -2.90
N ASN A 48 8.10 4.95 -3.91
CA ASN A 48 8.85 5.18 -5.14
C ASN A 48 10.22 5.81 -4.84
N THR A 49 10.24 6.81 -3.95
CA THR A 49 11.48 7.45 -3.51
C THR A 49 12.42 6.45 -2.84
N ALA A 50 11.92 5.58 -1.96
CA ALA A 50 12.71 4.55 -1.30
C ALA A 50 13.26 3.51 -2.29
N VAL A 51 12.41 2.98 -3.17
CA VAL A 51 12.80 2.00 -4.20
C VAL A 51 13.87 2.59 -5.11
N MET A 52 13.69 3.82 -5.60
CA MET A 52 14.69 4.47 -6.45
C MET A 52 16.04 4.65 -5.77
N LYS A 53 16.08 4.96 -4.46
CA LYS A 53 17.33 5.02 -3.69
C LYS A 53 17.99 3.64 -3.55
N LEU A 54 17.20 2.59 -3.40
CA LEU A 54 17.72 1.22 -3.27
C LEU A 54 18.29 0.72 -4.59
N GLU A 55 17.57 0.94 -5.69
CA GLU A 55 18.00 0.60 -7.06
C GLU A 55 19.30 1.32 -7.46
N THR A 56 19.53 2.55 -6.97
CA THR A 56 20.79 3.27 -7.23
C THR A 56 21.95 2.83 -6.32
N THR A 57 21.65 2.18 -5.19
CA THR A 57 22.65 1.79 -4.18
C THR A 57 23.13 0.36 -4.36
N TYR A 58 22.23 -0.54 -4.78
CA TYR A 58 22.51 -1.97 -4.88
C TYR A 58 22.32 -2.45 -6.32
N GLU A 59 23.32 -3.16 -6.84
CA GLU A 59 23.30 -3.80 -8.16
C GLU A 59 23.33 -5.33 -7.99
N ASP A 60 22.72 -6.07 -8.93
CA ASP A 60 22.72 -7.54 -8.99
C ASP A 60 22.34 -8.27 -7.68
N THR A 61 21.46 -7.65 -6.88
CA THR A 61 21.06 -8.15 -5.56
C THR A 61 19.54 -8.29 -5.46
N ILE A 62 19.08 -9.35 -4.76
CA ILE A 62 17.67 -9.49 -4.41
C ILE A 62 17.42 -8.72 -3.11
N LEU A 63 16.58 -7.70 -3.17
CA LEU A 63 16.16 -6.92 -2.00
C LEU A 63 14.83 -7.45 -1.47
N VAL A 64 14.76 -7.62 -0.15
CA VAL A 64 13.52 -7.96 0.56
C VAL A 64 13.10 -6.75 1.38
N LEU A 65 11.97 -6.15 1.02
CA LEU A 65 11.38 -5.05 1.78
C LEU A 65 10.40 -5.61 2.80
N VAL A 66 10.59 -5.22 4.07
CA VAL A 66 9.69 -5.58 5.17
C VAL A 66 8.97 -4.32 5.61
N SER A 67 7.64 -4.37 5.59
CA SER A 67 6.76 -3.25 5.92
C SER A 67 5.45 -3.79 6.50
N HIS A 68 4.44 -2.93 6.54
CA HIS A 68 3.13 -3.21 7.10
C HIS A 68 2.07 -3.40 6.01
N ALA A 69 0.82 -3.67 6.40
CA ALA A 69 -0.18 -4.18 5.48
C ALA A 69 -0.55 -3.17 4.39
N ASP A 70 -0.96 -1.95 4.75
CA ASP A 70 -1.39 -0.95 3.75
C ASP A 70 -0.24 -0.61 2.80
N VAL A 71 0.96 -0.41 3.33
CA VAL A 71 2.14 -0.11 2.52
C VAL A 71 2.49 -1.25 1.56
N CYS A 72 2.50 -2.51 2.02
CA CYS A 72 2.78 -3.66 1.15
C CYS A 72 1.74 -3.80 0.04
N GLN A 73 0.45 -3.63 0.36
CA GLN A 73 -0.65 -3.72 -0.59
C GLN A 73 -0.59 -2.58 -1.63
N ILE A 74 -0.40 -1.33 -1.18
CA ILE A 74 -0.28 -0.14 -2.05
C ILE A 74 0.94 -0.30 -2.95
N THR A 75 2.08 -0.70 -2.40
CA THR A 75 3.32 -0.92 -3.16
C THR A 75 3.11 -1.98 -4.25
N GLN A 76 2.42 -3.08 -3.92
CA GLN A 76 2.16 -4.16 -4.88
C GLN A 76 1.34 -3.65 -6.07
N LEU A 77 0.25 -2.92 -5.83
CA LEU A 77 -0.61 -2.39 -6.91
C LEU A 77 0.10 -1.29 -7.71
N TYR A 78 0.80 -0.39 -7.02
CA TYR A 78 1.56 0.67 -7.64
C TYR A 78 2.64 0.11 -8.57
N ALA A 79 3.43 -0.85 -8.08
CA ALA A 79 4.46 -1.49 -8.88
C ALA A 79 3.89 -2.25 -10.08
N ALA A 80 2.75 -2.94 -9.90
CA ALA A 80 2.08 -3.68 -10.97
C ALA A 80 1.47 -2.78 -12.06
N GLY A 81 1.34 -1.47 -11.82
CA GLY A 81 0.70 -0.52 -12.73
C GLY A 81 -0.82 -0.67 -12.75
N ALA A 82 -1.44 -0.97 -11.60
CA ALA A 82 -2.89 -1.04 -11.49
C ALA A 82 -3.54 0.30 -11.87
N GLU A 83 -4.66 0.26 -12.59
CA GLU A 83 -5.39 1.46 -13.03
C GLU A 83 -5.81 2.33 -11.84
N ASN A 84 -6.21 1.70 -10.74
CA ASN A 84 -6.57 2.38 -9.50
C ASN A 84 -5.93 1.66 -8.30
N VAL A 85 -4.92 2.31 -7.71
CA VAL A 85 -4.20 1.80 -6.52
C VAL A 85 -5.08 1.86 -5.27
N GLY A 86 -6.17 2.64 -5.27
CA GLY A 86 -7.17 2.67 -4.20
C GLY A 86 -7.85 1.33 -3.92
N HIS A 87 -7.74 0.36 -4.84
CA HIS A 87 -8.19 -1.01 -4.60
C HIS A 87 -7.30 -1.82 -3.65
N PHE A 88 -6.20 -1.26 -3.12
CA PHE A 88 -5.18 -2.01 -2.35
C PHE A 88 -5.76 -2.87 -1.20
N SER A 89 -6.82 -2.40 -0.53
CA SER A 89 -7.49 -3.10 0.58
C SER A 89 -8.17 -4.42 0.17
N GLN A 90 -8.30 -4.65 -1.14
CA GLN A 90 -8.79 -5.89 -1.76
C GLN A 90 -7.65 -6.90 -2.03
N TYR A 91 -6.38 -6.55 -1.83
CA TYR A 91 -5.21 -7.39 -2.15
C TYR A 91 -4.42 -7.78 -0.91
N ARG A 92 -5.13 -8.25 0.13
CA ARG A 92 -4.61 -8.48 1.48
C ARG A 92 -3.41 -9.40 1.55
N PHE A 93 -2.42 -9.02 2.35
CA PHE A 93 -1.34 -9.90 2.78
C PHE A 93 -1.77 -10.69 4.02
N GLY A 94 -1.45 -11.98 4.06
CA GLY A 94 -1.48 -12.78 5.27
C GLY A 94 -0.33 -12.42 6.21
N ASN A 95 -0.43 -12.85 7.48
CA ASN A 95 0.62 -12.64 8.47
C ASN A 95 1.94 -13.29 8.02
N GLY A 96 2.98 -12.48 7.83
CA GLY A 96 4.29 -12.93 7.38
C GLY A 96 4.34 -13.40 5.92
N GLU A 97 3.31 -13.09 5.13
CA GLU A 97 3.29 -13.44 3.71
C GLU A 97 4.37 -12.67 2.94
N VAL A 98 5.03 -13.36 2.00
CA VAL A 98 6.02 -12.77 1.09
C VAL A 98 5.48 -12.87 -0.34
N ARG A 99 5.52 -11.75 -1.07
CA ARG A 99 5.16 -11.69 -2.49
C ARG A 99 6.29 -11.07 -3.30
N GLY A 100 6.43 -11.52 -4.54
CA GLY A 100 7.29 -10.85 -5.51
C GLY A 100 6.65 -9.55 -5.99
N MET A 101 7.41 -8.46 -5.97
CA MET A 101 6.99 -7.19 -6.56
C MET A 101 7.21 -7.23 -8.08
N LYS A 102 6.15 -7.43 -8.85
CA LYS A 102 6.21 -7.53 -10.32
C LYS A 102 5.56 -6.31 -10.97
N ARG A 103 6.05 -5.91 -12.15
CA ARG A 103 5.56 -4.77 -12.93
C ARG A 103 4.48 -5.13 -13.95
N ASN A 104 3.58 -6.05 -13.59
CA ASN A 104 2.45 -6.42 -14.42
C ASN A 104 1.21 -6.69 -13.56
N VAL A 105 0.04 -6.29 -14.04
CA VAL A 105 -1.23 -6.47 -13.31
C VAL A 105 -1.65 -7.93 -13.20
N GLU A 106 -1.25 -8.78 -14.15
CA GLU A 106 -1.54 -10.23 -14.14
C GLU A 106 -0.84 -10.98 -12.99
N SER A 107 0.12 -10.35 -12.31
CA SER A 107 0.79 -10.91 -11.14
C SER A 107 0.05 -10.72 -9.82
N LEU A 108 -0.96 -9.84 -9.82
CA LEU A 108 -1.75 -9.59 -8.63
C LEU A 108 -2.61 -10.82 -8.31
N PRO A 109 -2.81 -11.17 -7.03
CA PRO A 109 -3.79 -12.19 -6.67
C PRO A 109 -5.20 -11.70 -7.01
N ASP A 110 -6.17 -12.62 -7.01
CA ASP A 110 -7.57 -12.24 -7.18
C ASP A 110 -8.00 -11.28 -6.05
N PRO A 111 -8.67 -10.16 -6.37
CA PRO A 111 -9.13 -9.23 -5.36
C PRO A 111 -10.19 -9.88 -4.48
N VAL A 112 -10.08 -9.68 -3.17
CA VAL A 112 -11.11 -10.08 -2.21
C VAL A 112 -12.13 -8.94 -2.03
N PRO A 113 -13.42 -9.27 -1.77
CA PRO A 113 -14.42 -8.25 -1.48
C PRO A 113 -13.98 -7.34 -0.33
N LEU A 114 -14.27 -6.04 -0.48
CA LEU A 114 -14.02 -5.06 0.57
C LEU A 114 -14.87 -5.41 1.80
N THR A 115 -14.22 -5.96 2.82
CA THR A 115 -14.80 -6.24 4.13
C THR A 115 -14.08 -5.37 5.15
N PRO A 116 -14.73 -4.79 6.16
CA PRO A 116 -14.00 -4.18 7.27
C PRO A 116 -12.98 -5.20 7.84
N PRO A 117 -11.79 -4.76 8.28
CA PRO A 117 -10.81 -5.63 8.90
C PRO A 117 -11.30 -6.20 10.25
#